data_AF-A0A848GA05-F1
#
_entry.id   AF-A0A848GA05-F1
#
_cell.length_a   1.000
_cell.length_b   1.000
_cell.length_c   1.000
_cell.angle_alpha   90.00
_cell.angle_beta   90.00
_cell.angle_gamma   90.00
#
_symmetry.space_group_name_H-M   'P 1'
#
loop_
_entity.id
_entity.type
_entity.pdbx_description
1 polymer ?
#
loop_
_entity_poly.entity_id
_entity_poly.type
_entity_poly.pdbx_seq_one_letter_code
_entity_poly.pdbx_strand_id
1 'polypeptide(L)'
;MRKTFPFFLFPGCGPLCLPPFCLALCSVMPLSAGAASPSQVDEGEAALRAWVQQQGRQVLSFVGYSGAGYEDPEAMLAIAGRVLDGVDPARTVVAAGATAEGIGAVYALARRRGFVTLGVVSSLARDEAVPLSPCVDRVFYIPDTTWGGRLPEGGLAPTSAALVGVSDSLVGIGGGEIARDELLAARAAGKAVSFFQADMQHQAARDKAAARGQPAPQDFRGAAHPALLPGR
;
A
#
# COMPACT_ATOMS: atom_id res chain seq x y z
N MET A 1 69.64 -40.51 60.32
CA MET A 1 69.17 -40.87 61.68
C MET A 1 67.66 -40.81 61.69
N ARG A 2 66.99 -41.96 61.94
CA ARG A 2 65.58 -42.14 62.40
C ARG A 2 64.45 -41.49 61.55
N LYS A 3 63.24 -42.03 61.36
CA LYS A 3 62.55 -43.31 61.60
C LYS A 3 61.13 -43.12 61.00
N THR A 4 60.52 -44.21 60.51
CA THR A 4 59.07 -44.55 60.54
C THR A 4 58.02 -43.75 59.72
N PHE A 5 57.42 -44.49 58.77
CA PHE A 5 56.01 -44.54 58.28
C PHE A 5 54.94 -44.54 59.42
N PRO A 6 53.58 -44.48 59.21
CA PRO A 6 52.79 -44.78 57.99
C PRO A 6 51.47 -43.96 57.72
N PHE A 7 50.83 -44.27 56.57
CA PHE A 7 49.37 -44.33 56.24
C PHE A 7 48.42 -43.14 56.53
N PHE A 8 47.69 -42.69 55.50
CA PHE A 8 46.21 -42.81 55.39
C PHE A 8 45.70 -42.48 53.97
N LEU A 9 44.57 -43.08 53.62
CA LEU A 9 43.92 -43.19 52.30
C LEU A 9 42.93 -42.04 51.96
N PHE A 10 42.73 -41.86 50.64
CA PHE A 10 41.55 -41.34 49.91
C PHE A 10 41.24 -39.82 49.97
N PRO A 11 40.38 -39.27 49.07
CA PRO A 11 40.36 -39.34 47.60
C PRO A 11 40.17 -37.94 46.95
N GLY A 12 40.25 -37.84 45.62
CA GLY A 12 39.32 -36.97 44.87
C GLY A 12 39.90 -35.93 43.91
N CYS A 13 39.29 -35.93 42.72
CA CYS A 13 39.12 -34.83 41.77
C CYS A 13 40.33 -34.31 40.99
N GLY A 14 40.54 -34.89 39.80
CA GLY A 14 40.04 -34.29 38.55
C GLY A 14 40.80 -33.08 37.99
N PRO A 15 41.26 -33.11 36.73
CA PRO A 15 42.17 -32.13 36.16
C PRO A 15 41.48 -30.83 35.76
N LEU A 16 42.18 -29.72 35.98
CA LEU A 16 41.85 -28.38 35.48
C LEU A 16 41.78 -28.38 33.94
N CYS A 17 40.57 -28.22 33.42
CA CYS A 17 40.28 -27.84 32.05
C CYS A 17 40.76 -26.42 31.76
N LEU A 18 41.47 -26.24 30.65
CA LEU A 18 41.62 -24.95 29.97
C LEU A 18 40.24 -24.42 29.52
N PRO A 19 39.99 -23.10 29.59
CA PRO A 19 38.82 -22.51 28.96
C PRO A 19 39.07 -22.35 27.44
N PRO A 20 38.15 -22.77 26.56
CA PRO A 20 38.14 -22.29 25.20
C PRO A 20 37.53 -20.88 25.17
N PHE A 21 38.25 -19.97 24.52
CA PHE A 21 37.77 -18.66 24.11
C PHE A 21 36.54 -18.84 23.20
N CYS A 22 35.34 -18.62 23.74
CA CYS A 22 34.13 -18.43 22.93
C CYS A 22 34.18 -17.05 22.28
N LEU A 23 34.82 -16.94 21.11
CA LEU A 23 34.53 -15.87 20.16
C LEU A 23 33.16 -16.17 19.52
N ALA A 24 32.09 -15.81 20.22
CA ALA A 24 30.77 -15.71 19.63
C ALA A 24 30.75 -14.49 18.71
N LEU A 25 31.07 -14.71 17.43
CA LEU A 25 30.74 -13.81 16.35
C LEU A 25 29.20 -13.72 16.30
N CYS A 26 28.63 -12.74 16.99
CA CYS A 26 27.30 -12.25 16.69
C CYS A 26 27.34 -11.70 15.26
N SER A 27 27.08 -12.57 14.29
CA SER A 27 26.72 -12.16 12.94
C SER A 27 25.42 -11.37 13.06
N VAL A 28 25.54 -10.04 13.15
CA VAL A 28 24.42 -9.14 12.95
C VAL A 28 24.03 -9.34 11.50
N MET A 29 23.05 -10.19 11.24
CA MET A 29 22.47 -10.29 9.91
C MET A 29 21.86 -8.94 9.61
N PRO A 30 22.28 -8.24 8.54
CA PRO A 30 21.56 -7.06 8.11
C PRO A 30 20.13 -7.52 7.82
N LEU A 31 19.16 -6.87 8.47
CA LEU A 31 17.77 -6.92 8.02
C LEU A 31 17.80 -6.48 6.57
N SER A 32 17.73 -7.42 5.63
CA SER A 32 17.56 -7.10 4.23
C SER A 32 16.22 -6.38 4.14
N ALA A 33 16.25 -5.07 3.95
CA ALA A 33 15.13 -4.36 3.36
C ALA A 33 14.81 -5.13 2.07
N GLY A 34 13.69 -5.86 2.06
CA GLY A 34 13.37 -6.81 1.00
C GLY A 34 13.47 -6.12 -0.34
N ALA A 35 14.39 -6.58 -1.19
CA ALA A 35 14.48 -6.11 -2.56
C ALA A 35 13.10 -6.25 -3.21
N ALA A 36 12.69 -5.23 -3.96
CA ALA A 36 11.44 -5.28 -4.71
C ALA A 36 11.53 -6.39 -5.76
N SER A 37 10.75 -7.46 -5.57
CA SER A 37 10.51 -8.44 -6.64
C SER A 37 9.69 -7.76 -7.74
N PRO A 38 9.92 -8.08 -9.02
CA PRO A 38 9.07 -7.60 -10.10
C PRO A 38 7.62 -7.97 -9.83
N SER A 39 6.70 -7.01 -10.00
CA SER A 39 5.27 -7.26 -9.90
C SER A 39 4.88 -8.35 -10.90
N GLN A 40 4.05 -9.29 -10.46
CA GLN A 40 3.42 -10.20 -11.40
C GLN A 40 2.26 -9.46 -12.07
N VAL A 41 2.13 -9.58 -13.39
CA VAL A 41 1.18 -8.80 -14.19
C VAL A 41 0.23 -9.73 -14.93
N ASP A 42 -1.07 -9.50 -14.80
CA ASP A 42 -2.09 -10.10 -15.68
C ASP A 42 -3.04 -9.04 -16.26
N GLU A 43 -4.00 -9.52 -17.03
CA GLU A 43 -5.03 -8.71 -17.67
C GLU A 43 -6.43 -9.25 -17.39
N GLY A 44 -7.38 -8.31 -17.22
CA GLY A 44 -8.81 -8.58 -17.20
C GLY A 44 -9.43 -8.77 -15.82
N GLU A 45 -10.70 -8.39 -15.71
CA GLU A 45 -11.48 -8.46 -14.47
C GLU A 45 -11.68 -9.89 -13.97
N ALA A 46 -11.83 -10.87 -14.86
CA ALA A 46 -12.01 -12.27 -14.48
C ALA A 46 -10.78 -12.83 -13.75
N ALA A 47 -9.57 -12.53 -14.24
CA ALA A 47 -8.31 -12.93 -13.60
C ALA A 47 -8.15 -12.25 -12.24
N LEU A 48 -8.46 -10.94 -12.17
CA LEU A 48 -8.47 -10.19 -10.92
C LEU A 48 -9.39 -10.83 -9.87
N ARG A 49 -10.64 -11.14 -10.23
CA ARG A 49 -11.62 -11.76 -9.33
C ARG A 49 -11.16 -13.14 -8.87
N ALA A 50 -10.67 -13.97 -9.78
CA ALA A 50 -10.15 -15.29 -9.44
C ALA A 50 -8.99 -15.20 -8.45
N TRP A 51 -8.05 -14.27 -8.65
CA TRP A 51 -6.93 -14.07 -7.74
C TRP A 51 -7.38 -13.59 -6.36
N VAL A 52 -8.28 -12.59 -6.29
CA VAL A 52 -8.80 -12.09 -5.00
C VAL A 52 -9.52 -13.21 -4.23
N GLN A 53 -10.33 -14.02 -4.92
CA GLN A 53 -11.00 -15.17 -4.31
C GLN A 53 -10.00 -16.20 -3.76
N GLN A 54 -8.92 -16.47 -4.51
CA GLN A 54 -7.86 -17.39 -4.07
C GLN A 54 -7.10 -16.87 -2.84
N GLN A 55 -6.99 -15.55 -2.65
CA GLN A 55 -6.33 -15.01 -1.45
C GLN A 55 -7.12 -15.31 -0.18
N GLY A 56 -8.45 -15.40 -0.24
CA GLY A 56 -9.30 -15.59 0.94
C GLY A 56 -9.17 -14.48 1.99
N ARG A 57 -8.71 -13.30 1.58
CA ARG A 57 -8.45 -12.11 2.42
C ARG A 57 -9.41 -10.98 2.08
N GLN A 58 -9.58 -10.07 3.03
CA GLN A 58 -10.30 -8.83 2.80
C GLN A 58 -9.49 -7.89 1.90
N VAL A 59 -10.13 -7.15 1.01
CA VAL A 59 -9.49 -6.13 0.17
C VAL A 59 -9.81 -4.75 0.73
N LEU A 60 -8.78 -4.06 1.20
CA LEU A 60 -8.82 -2.66 1.62
C LEU A 60 -8.23 -1.80 0.50
N SER A 61 -9.06 -0.99 -0.15
CA SER A 61 -8.62 -0.14 -1.26
C SER A 61 -8.41 1.31 -0.83
N PHE A 62 -7.27 1.88 -1.21
CA PHE A 62 -6.98 3.30 -1.09
C PHE A 62 -7.24 4.00 -2.42
N VAL A 63 -7.99 5.10 -2.37
CA VAL A 63 -8.28 5.96 -3.51
C VAL A 63 -7.99 7.41 -3.15
N GLY A 64 -7.59 8.23 -4.12
CA GLY A 64 -7.12 9.58 -3.85
C GLY A 64 -6.54 10.26 -5.08
N TYR A 65 -5.66 11.23 -4.87
CA TYR A 65 -4.92 11.85 -5.98
C TYR A 65 -3.86 10.90 -6.50
N SER A 66 -3.71 10.81 -7.82
CA SER A 66 -2.60 10.13 -8.49
C SER A 66 -1.58 11.19 -8.92
N GLY A 67 -1.38 11.40 -10.23
CA GLY A 67 -0.45 12.41 -10.76
C GLY A 67 -0.75 13.89 -10.41
N ALA A 68 -1.85 14.19 -9.71
CA ALA A 68 -2.06 15.52 -9.11
C ALA A 68 -1.22 15.73 -7.84
N GLY A 69 -0.71 14.66 -7.23
CA GLY A 69 0.06 14.71 -6.01
C GLY A 69 -0.74 15.19 -4.80
N TYR A 70 -0.05 15.30 -3.66
CA TYR A 70 -0.55 15.85 -2.42
C TYR A 70 0.28 17.07 -2.04
N GLU A 71 -0.36 18.09 -1.46
CA GLU A 71 0.37 19.23 -0.89
C GLU A 71 1.24 18.80 0.29
N ASP A 72 0.72 17.92 1.13
CA ASP A 72 1.45 17.30 2.24
C ASP A 72 1.45 15.76 2.10
N PRO A 73 2.45 15.20 1.39
CA PRO A 73 2.59 13.75 1.23
C PRO A 73 2.82 13.01 2.56
N GLU A 74 3.48 13.64 3.53
CA GLU A 74 3.76 13.02 4.83
C GLU A 74 2.49 12.88 5.66
N ALA A 75 1.63 13.91 5.68
CA ALA A 75 0.32 13.84 6.32
C ALA A 75 -0.58 12.77 5.66
N MET A 76 -0.57 12.68 4.33
CA MET A 76 -1.28 11.61 3.60
C MET A 76 -0.79 10.23 4.05
N LEU A 77 0.52 10.01 4.10
CA LEU A 77 1.10 8.74 4.56
C LEU A 77 0.85 8.48 6.05
N ALA A 78 0.77 9.50 6.90
CA ALA A 78 0.40 9.34 8.31
C ALA A 78 -1.06 8.90 8.47
N ILE A 79 -1.97 9.41 7.62
CA ILE A 79 -3.37 8.95 7.58
C ILE A 79 -3.45 7.49 7.14
N ALA A 80 -2.84 7.14 6.00
CA ALA A 80 -2.76 5.76 5.53
C ALA A 80 -2.07 4.85 6.57
N GLY A 81 -1.07 5.41 7.24
CA GLY A 81 -0.43 4.98 8.47
C GLY A 81 -1.41 4.35 9.44
N ARG A 82 -2.25 5.20 10.02
CA ARG A 82 -3.23 4.83 11.05
C ARG A 82 -4.29 3.87 10.55
N VAL A 83 -4.71 3.98 9.30
CA VAL A 83 -5.68 3.06 8.70
C VAL A 83 -5.13 1.63 8.66
N LEU A 84 -3.91 1.46 8.16
CA LEU A 84 -3.24 0.16 8.09
C LEU A 84 -2.94 -0.42 9.47
N ASP A 85 -2.63 0.41 10.46
CA ASP A 85 -2.42 -0.05 11.85
C ASP A 85 -3.70 -0.63 12.48
N GLY A 86 -4.88 -0.34 11.91
CA GLY A 86 -6.18 -0.83 12.35
C GLY A 86 -6.60 -2.17 11.74
N VAL A 87 -5.82 -2.77 10.85
CA VAL A 87 -6.17 -4.02 10.14
C VAL A 87 -5.02 -5.04 10.20
N ASP A 88 -5.36 -6.33 10.07
CA ASP A 88 -4.39 -7.42 10.15
C ASP A 88 -3.77 -7.73 8.77
N PRO A 89 -2.43 -7.58 8.59
CA PRO A 89 -1.77 -7.87 7.31
C PRO A 89 -1.90 -9.32 6.86
N ALA A 90 -2.12 -10.28 7.76
CA ALA A 90 -2.34 -11.67 7.40
C ALA A 90 -3.73 -11.90 6.77
N ARG A 91 -4.69 -11.00 7.03
CA ARG A 91 -6.09 -11.12 6.62
C ARG A 91 -6.52 -10.07 5.60
N THR A 92 -5.63 -9.16 5.23
CA THR A 92 -5.95 -8.02 4.36
C THR A 92 -4.96 -7.89 3.20
N VAL A 93 -5.50 -7.63 2.02
CA VAL A 93 -4.78 -7.18 0.82
C VAL A 93 -5.00 -5.67 0.69
N VAL A 94 -3.93 -4.92 0.46
CA VAL A 94 -3.99 -3.48 0.22
C VAL A 94 -4.02 -3.22 -1.28
N ALA A 95 -5.07 -2.55 -1.75
CA ALA A 95 -5.25 -2.23 -3.15
C ALA A 95 -5.28 -0.72 -3.42
N ALA A 96 -4.89 -0.32 -4.61
CA ALA A 96 -5.08 1.02 -5.16
C ALA A 96 -4.95 0.97 -6.69
N GLY A 97 -4.84 2.13 -7.34
CA GLY A 97 -4.23 2.21 -8.66
C GLY A 97 -2.82 1.62 -8.67
N ALA A 98 -2.27 1.19 -9.80
CA ALA A 98 -0.99 0.45 -9.81
C ALA A 98 0.28 1.33 -9.84
N THR A 99 0.17 2.65 -9.93
CA THR A 99 1.31 3.58 -10.01
C THR A 99 1.85 3.92 -8.62
N ALA A 100 3.07 4.47 -8.53
CA ALA A 100 3.67 4.90 -7.26
C ALA A 100 3.28 6.33 -6.86
N GLU A 101 2.76 7.12 -7.79
CA GLU A 101 2.45 8.53 -7.58
C GLU A 101 1.23 8.74 -6.70
N GLY A 102 1.24 9.85 -5.94
CA GLY A 102 0.15 10.25 -5.08
C GLY A 102 -0.24 9.14 -4.10
N ILE A 103 -1.48 8.67 -4.19
CA ILE A 103 -2.05 7.64 -3.32
C ILE A 103 -1.31 6.31 -3.49
N GLY A 104 -0.64 6.08 -4.61
CA GLY A 104 0.23 4.92 -4.84
C GLY A 104 1.39 4.80 -3.84
N ALA A 105 1.79 5.89 -3.18
CA ALA A 105 2.85 5.86 -2.17
C ALA A 105 2.48 4.99 -0.95
N VAL A 106 1.20 4.65 -0.75
CA VAL A 106 0.76 3.73 0.32
C VAL A 106 1.37 2.33 0.17
N TYR A 107 1.73 1.90 -1.04
CA TYR A 107 2.29 0.56 -1.27
C TYR A 107 3.59 0.31 -0.52
N ALA A 108 4.51 1.29 -0.54
CA ALA A 108 5.77 1.17 0.17
C ALA A 108 5.54 1.02 1.69
N LEU A 109 4.55 1.74 2.23
CA LEU A 109 4.16 1.65 3.62
C LEU A 109 3.49 0.31 3.95
N ALA A 110 2.57 -0.15 3.09
CA ALA A 110 1.88 -1.43 3.24
C ALA A 110 2.86 -2.61 3.23
N ARG A 111 3.80 -2.65 2.28
CA ARG A 111 4.83 -3.71 2.23
C ARG A 111 5.71 -3.74 3.47
N ARG A 112 6.13 -2.58 3.99
CA ARG A 112 6.90 -2.51 5.25
C ARG A 112 6.15 -3.08 6.44
N ARG A 113 4.82 -3.12 6.39
CA ARG A 113 3.95 -3.69 7.42
C ARG A 113 3.49 -5.13 7.12
N GLY A 114 4.01 -5.75 6.07
CA GLY A 114 3.75 -7.15 5.73
C GLY A 114 2.43 -7.40 4.98
N PHE A 115 1.78 -6.36 4.46
CA PHE A 115 0.60 -6.53 3.62
C PHE A 115 0.99 -7.05 2.23
N VAL A 116 0.14 -7.90 1.66
CA VAL A 116 0.13 -8.17 0.23
C VAL A 116 -0.52 -6.98 -0.48
N THR A 117 0.03 -6.59 -1.62
CA THR A 117 -0.35 -5.40 -2.37
C THR A 117 -0.87 -5.72 -3.77
N LEU A 118 -1.96 -5.06 -4.15
CA LEU A 118 -2.71 -5.28 -5.39
C LEU A 118 -2.87 -3.96 -6.16
N GLY A 119 -2.36 -3.91 -7.38
CA GLY A 119 -2.61 -2.79 -8.31
C GLY A 119 -3.72 -3.14 -9.29
N VAL A 120 -4.76 -2.30 -9.37
CA VAL A 120 -5.78 -2.38 -10.42
C VAL A 120 -5.69 -1.11 -11.25
N VAL A 121 -5.41 -1.22 -12.54
CA VAL A 121 -5.15 -0.05 -13.39
C VAL A 121 -5.70 -0.24 -14.79
N SER A 122 -6.10 0.86 -15.43
CA SER A 122 -6.53 0.87 -16.83
C SER A 122 -5.42 0.40 -17.77
N SER A 123 -5.79 -0.25 -18.88
CA SER A 123 -4.89 -0.53 -19.99
C SER A 123 -4.18 0.72 -20.53
N LEU A 124 -4.76 1.92 -20.37
CA LEU A 124 -4.09 3.17 -20.72
C LEU A 124 -2.74 3.35 -20.03
N ALA A 125 -2.58 2.87 -18.79
CA ALA A 125 -1.29 2.96 -18.11
C ALA A 125 -0.19 2.17 -18.82
N ARG A 126 -0.53 1.02 -19.44
CA ARG A 126 0.40 0.27 -20.29
C ARG A 126 0.65 1.02 -21.59
N ASP A 127 -0.43 1.44 -22.23
CA ASP A 127 -0.39 2.01 -23.58
C ASP A 127 0.33 3.38 -23.59
N GLU A 128 0.23 4.14 -22.51
CA GLU A 128 0.95 5.40 -22.26
C GLU A 128 2.29 5.20 -21.53
N ALA A 129 2.73 3.95 -21.34
CA ALA A 129 3.99 3.58 -20.68
C ALA A 129 4.20 4.21 -19.29
N VAL A 130 3.11 4.36 -18.51
CA VAL A 130 3.16 4.88 -17.15
C VAL A 130 3.83 3.86 -16.22
N PRO A 131 4.84 4.27 -15.44
CA PRO A 131 5.56 3.37 -14.56
C PRO A 131 4.67 2.81 -13.44
N LEU A 132 4.70 1.48 -13.30
CA LEU A 132 4.08 0.79 -12.17
C LEU A 132 4.91 0.97 -10.90
N SER A 133 4.24 0.92 -9.75
CA SER A 133 4.93 0.93 -8.47
C SER A 133 5.72 -0.37 -8.26
N PRO A 134 7.02 -0.29 -7.89
CA PRO A 134 7.81 -1.48 -7.56
C PRO A 134 7.39 -2.11 -6.23
N CYS A 135 6.46 -1.48 -5.50
CA CYS A 135 5.95 -1.97 -4.23
C CYS A 135 4.61 -2.69 -4.37
N VAL A 136 4.22 -3.09 -5.59
CA VAL A 136 3.01 -3.87 -5.84
C VAL A 136 3.38 -5.33 -6.12
N ASP A 137 2.74 -6.28 -5.44
CA ASP A 137 3.01 -7.72 -5.63
C ASP A 137 2.33 -8.26 -6.89
N ARG A 138 1.06 -7.87 -7.12
CA ARG A 138 0.27 -8.27 -8.29
C ARG A 138 -0.42 -7.06 -8.93
N VAL A 139 -0.28 -6.89 -10.24
CA VAL A 139 -0.94 -5.84 -11.03
C VAL A 139 -1.90 -6.49 -12.03
N PHE A 140 -3.09 -5.91 -12.15
CA PHE A 140 -4.06 -6.26 -13.17
C PHE A 140 -4.34 -5.04 -14.05
N TYR A 141 -4.04 -5.18 -15.34
CA TYR A 141 -4.53 -4.25 -16.35
C TYR A 141 -5.99 -4.58 -16.66
N ILE A 142 -6.86 -3.59 -16.55
CA ILE A 142 -8.27 -3.71 -16.92
C ILE A 142 -8.44 -3.04 -18.28
N PRO A 143 -8.94 -3.77 -19.31
CA PRO A 143 -9.28 -3.16 -20.59
C PRO A 143 -10.28 -2.01 -20.38
N ASP A 144 -9.80 -0.79 -20.59
CA ASP A 144 -10.53 0.44 -20.32
C ASP A 144 -9.95 1.54 -21.21
N THR A 145 -10.81 2.26 -21.91
CA THR A 145 -10.44 3.38 -22.78
C THR A 145 -10.38 4.71 -22.02
N THR A 146 -10.64 4.67 -20.71
CA THR A 146 -10.57 5.80 -19.78
C THR A 146 -9.59 5.50 -18.65
N TRP A 147 -9.30 6.52 -17.84
CA TRP A 147 -8.51 6.37 -16.61
C TRP A 147 -9.32 5.84 -15.41
N GLY A 148 -10.64 5.66 -15.56
CA GLY A 148 -11.57 5.33 -14.48
C GLY A 148 -12.66 6.41 -14.30
N GLY A 149 -13.40 6.29 -13.20
CA GLY A 149 -14.48 7.22 -12.81
C GLY A 149 -15.84 6.83 -13.39
N ARG A 150 -16.76 7.80 -13.46
CA ARG A 150 -18.11 7.62 -14.03
C ARG A 150 -18.13 7.86 -15.53
N LEU A 151 -18.82 6.98 -16.26
CA LEU A 151 -19.06 7.15 -17.69
C LEU A 151 -20.22 8.13 -17.97
N PRO A 152 -20.22 8.86 -19.10
CA PRO A 152 -21.29 9.78 -19.48
C PRO A 152 -22.70 9.15 -19.51
N GLU A 153 -22.79 7.92 -20.01
CA GLU A 153 -24.00 7.10 -20.10
C GLU A 153 -24.47 6.53 -18.74
N GLY A 154 -23.68 6.74 -17.68
CA GLY A 154 -23.92 6.20 -16.35
C GLY A 154 -23.09 4.96 -16.05
N GLY A 155 -23.05 4.58 -14.76
CA GLY A 155 -22.17 3.52 -14.28
C GLY A 155 -20.71 3.94 -14.13
N LEU A 156 -19.88 3.01 -13.65
CA LEU A 156 -18.43 3.20 -13.55
C LEU A 156 -17.74 2.69 -14.81
N ALA A 157 -16.63 3.33 -15.16
CA ALA A 157 -15.69 2.82 -16.13
C ALA A 157 -15.14 1.45 -15.67
N PRO A 158 -14.76 0.55 -16.60
CA PRO A 158 -14.33 -0.81 -16.29
C PRO A 158 -13.28 -0.91 -15.16
N THR A 159 -12.26 -0.05 -15.15
CA THR A 159 -11.21 -0.07 -14.12
C THR A 159 -11.76 0.24 -12.73
N SER A 160 -12.55 1.31 -12.62
CA SER A 160 -13.18 1.70 -11.35
C SER A 160 -14.21 0.67 -10.90
N ALA A 161 -14.99 0.10 -11.83
CA ALA A 161 -15.93 -0.97 -11.54
C ALA A 161 -15.22 -2.23 -11.01
N ALA A 162 -14.08 -2.59 -11.60
CA ALA A 162 -13.26 -3.72 -11.18
C ALA A 162 -12.67 -3.49 -9.78
N LEU A 163 -12.01 -2.35 -9.54
CA LEU A 163 -11.43 -1.99 -8.24
C LEU A 163 -12.51 -1.96 -7.15
N VAL A 164 -13.59 -1.20 -7.36
CA VAL A 164 -14.72 -1.15 -6.42
C VAL A 164 -15.30 -2.55 -6.25
N GLY A 165 -15.48 -3.31 -7.32
CA GLY A 165 -16.08 -4.64 -7.33
C GLY A 165 -15.38 -5.66 -6.45
N VAL A 166 -14.05 -5.64 -6.40
CA VAL A 166 -13.26 -6.56 -5.56
C VAL A 166 -12.96 -6.05 -4.16
N SER A 167 -13.22 -4.77 -3.89
CA SER A 167 -12.97 -4.18 -2.57
C SER A 167 -14.02 -4.59 -1.55
N ASP A 168 -13.62 -4.88 -0.32
CA ASP A 168 -14.54 -5.01 0.83
C ASP A 168 -14.75 -3.65 1.51
N SER A 169 -13.70 -2.82 1.52
CA SER A 169 -13.72 -1.47 2.09
C SER A 169 -12.86 -0.50 1.27
N LEU A 170 -13.24 0.78 1.28
CA LEU A 170 -12.51 1.84 0.59
C LEU A 170 -12.17 2.99 1.54
N VAL A 171 -10.96 3.51 1.39
CA VAL A 171 -10.48 4.69 2.09
C VAL A 171 -10.06 5.75 1.08
N GLY A 172 -10.78 6.87 1.08
CA GLY A 172 -10.42 8.06 0.34
C GLY A 172 -9.51 8.96 1.17
N ILE A 173 -8.38 9.40 0.60
CA ILE A 173 -7.57 10.48 1.17
C ILE A 173 -7.46 11.58 0.11
N GLY A 174 -8.23 12.66 0.27
CA GLY A 174 -8.48 13.60 -0.81
C GLY A 174 -9.08 12.91 -2.05
N GLY A 175 -8.87 13.48 -3.22
CA GLY A 175 -9.17 12.83 -4.50
C GLY A 175 -9.96 13.67 -5.50
N GLY A 176 -9.72 13.39 -6.79
CA GLY A 176 -10.44 13.98 -7.92
C GLY A 176 -11.77 13.27 -8.21
N GLU A 177 -12.25 13.42 -9.45
CA GLU A 177 -13.53 12.86 -9.91
C GLU A 177 -13.55 11.33 -9.83
N ILE A 178 -12.45 10.66 -10.20
CA ILE A 178 -12.35 9.19 -10.18
C ILE A 178 -12.54 8.67 -8.74
N ALA A 179 -11.76 9.19 -7.79
CA ALA A 179 -11.86 8.81 -6.38
C ALA A 179 -13.26 9.11 -5.82
N ARG A 180 -13.85 10.26 -6.16
CA ARG A 180 -15.24 10.59 -5.80
C ARG A 180 -16.20 9.50 -6.29
N ASP A 181 -16.13 9.15 -7.57
CA ASP A 181 -17.07 8.23 -8.20
C ASP A 181 -16.94 6.81 -7.64
N GLU A 182 -15.72 6.35 -7.38
CA GLU A 182 -15.43 5.07 -6.74
C GLU A 182 -15.96 5.00 -5.31
N LEU A 183 -15.72 6.03 -4.49
CA LEU A 183 -16.20 6.09 -3.11
C LEU A 183 -17.73 6.13 -3.04
N LEU A 184 -18.37 6.90 -3.91
CA LEU A 184 -19.83 6.98 -3.99
C LEU A 184 -20.44 5.65 -4.45
N ALA A 185 -19.84 5.00 -5.45
CA ALA A 185 -20.28 3.69 -5.92
C ALA A 185 -20.12 2.61 -4.85
N ALA A 186 -18.99 2.61 -4.13
CA ALA A 186 -18.77 1.70 -3.02
C ALA A 186 -19.81 1.88 -1.91
N ARG A 187 -20.10 3.13 -1.54
CA ARG A 187 -21.15 3.46 -0.56
C ARG A 187 -22.52 2.98 -1.03
N ALA A 188 -22.87 3.22 -2.30
CA ALA A 188 -24.12 2.75 -2.88
C ALA A 188 -24.22 1.21 -2.92
N ALA A 189 -23.09 0.52 -3.04
CA ALA A 189 -23.00 -0.94 -2.95
C ALA A 189 -22.98 -1.48 -1.50
N GLY A 190 -23.17 -0.63 -0.48
CA GLY A 190 -23.20 -1.03 0.93
C GLY A 190 -21.84 -1.34 1.54
N LYS A 191 -20.74 -0.94 0.89
CA LYS A 191 -19.37 -1.19 1.37
C LYS A 191 -18.95 -0.16 2.42
N ALA A 192 -18.02 -0.54 3.27
CA ALA A 192 -17.44 0.38 4.25
C ALA A 192 -16.60 1.44 3.52
N VAL A 193 -16.90 2.72 3.76
CA VAL A 193 -16.20 3.85 3.15
C VAL A 193 -15.77 4.84 4.22
N SER A 194 -14.47 5.14 4.28
CA SER A 194 -13.92 6.25 5.06
C SER A 194 -13.33 7.30 4.14
N PHE A 195 -13.42 8.58 4.53
CA PHE A 195 -12.85 9.69 3.77
C PHE A 195 -12.10 10.64 4.71
N PHE A 196 -10.88 11.00 4.29
CA PHE A 196 -10.02 11.97 4.95
C PHE A 196 -9.74 13.10 3.97
N GLN A 197 -9.96 14.35 4.41
CA GLN A 197 -9.64 15.51 3.59
C GLN A 197 -8.12 15.62 3.43
N ALA A 198 -7.68 15.91 2.22
CA ALA A 198 -6.33 16.29 1.88
C ALA A 198 -6.39 17.15 0.61
N ASP A 199 -5.45 18.08 0.49
CA ASP A 199 -5.35 18.93 -0.70
C ASP A 199 -4.43 18.28 -1.74
N MET A 200 -4.79 18.45 -3.02
CA MET A 200 -3.85 18.20 -4.11
C MET A 200 -2.68 19.17 -4.03
N GLN A 201 -1.56 18.87 -4.70
CA GLN A 201 -0.43 19.80 -4.69
C GLN A 201 -0.81 21.14 -5.35
N HIS A 202 -0.70 22.23 -4.60
CA HIS A 202 -1.24 23.54 -4.98
C HIS A 202 -0.52 24.11 -6.21
N GLN A 203 0.81 24.03 -6.25
CA GLN A 203 1.58 24.58 -7.37
C GLN A 203 1.32 23.79 -8.65
N ALA A 204 1.38 22.45 -8.61
CA ALA A 204 1.06 21.63 -9.77
C ALA A 204 -0.37 21.88 -10.29
N ALA A 205 -1.34 22.09 -9.39
CA ALA A 205 -2.71 22.44 -9.78
C ALA A 205 -2.78 23.81 -10.48
N ARG A 206 -2.04 24.81 -9.99
CA ARG A 206 -1.94 26.14 -10.63
C ARG A 206 -1.27 26.05 -12.00
N ASP A 207 -0.16 25.32 -12.10
CA ASP A 207 0.58 25.15 -13.35
C ASP A 207 -0.27 24.43 -14.40
N LYS A 208 -1.00 23.38 -13.99
CA LYS A 208 -1.94 22.66 -14.86
C LYS A 208 -3.09 23.55 -15.34
N ALA A 209 -3.63 24.41 -14.48
CA ALA A 209 -4.66 25.37 -14.87
C ALA A 209 -4.12 26.41 -15.87
N ALA A 210 -2.94 26.98 -15.58
CA ALA A 210 -2.28 27.94 -16.46
C ALA A 210 -1.97 27.34 -17.85
N ALA A 211 -1.46 26.10 -17.90
CA ALA A 211 -1.20 25.37 -19.14
C ALA A 211 -2.47 25.13 -19.99
N ARG A 212 -3.65 25.17 -19.35
CA ARG A 212 -4.96 25.02 -20.01
C ARG A 212 -5.67 26.36 -20.28
N GLY A 213 -5.02 27.49 -19.99
CA GLY A 213 -5.65 28.81 -20.10
C GLY A 213 -6.81 29.02 -19.13
N GLN A 214 -6.83 28.27 -18.02
CA GLN A 214 -7.88 28.33 -17.00
C GLN A 214 -7.47 29.25 -15.84
N PRO A 215 -8.43 29.87 -15.13
CA PRO A 215 -8.13 30.62 -13.92
C PRO A 215 -7.43 29.76 -12.87
N ALA A 216 -6.56 30.39 -12.07
CA ALA A 216 -5.90 29.70 -10.97
C ALA A 216 -6.94 29.12 -9.99
N PRO A 217 -6.81 27.84 -9.56
CA PRO A 217 -7.72 27.25 -8.59
C PRO A 217 -7.66 28.02 -7.26
N GLN A 218 -8.84 28.19 -6.64
CA GLN A 218 -8.97 28.73 -5.28
C GLN A 218 -9.30 27.65 -4.25
N ASP A 219 -9.64 26.45 -4.72
CA ASP A 219 -9.95 25.27 -3.91
C ASP A 219 -9.11 24.10 -4.40
N PHE A 220 -8.42 23.43 -3.48
CA PHE A 220 -7.50 22.33 -3.74
C PHE A 220 -7.97 20.99 -3.17
N ARG A 221 -9.17 20.95 -2.55
CA ARG A 221 -9.71 19.77 -1.86
C ARG A 221 -10.24 18.67 -2.80
N GLY A 222 -10.32 18.97 -4.09
CA GLY A 222 -10.76 18.03 -5.13
C GLY A 222 -12.25 17.67 -5.09
N ALA A 223 -12.70 16.93 -6.11
CA ALA A 223 -14.11 16.61 -6.31
C ALA A 223 -14.68 15.63 -5.26
N ALA A 224 -13.83 14.84 -4.59
CA ALA A 224 -14.27 13.93 -3.54
C ALA A 224 -14.73 14.66 -2.27
N HIS A 225 -14.11 15.79 -1.91
CA HIS A 225 -14.43 16.51 -0.67
C HIS A 225 -15.90 16.91 -0.54
N PRO A 226 -16.49 17.71 -1.46
CA PRO A 226 -17.87 18.15 -1.30
C PRO A 226 -18.89 17.01 -1.41
N ALA A 227 -18.54 15.89 -2.05
CA ALA A 227 -19.42 14.74 -2.21
C ALA A 227 -19.44 13.84 -0.97
N LEU A 228 -18.31 13.72 -0.27
CA LEU A 228 -18.15 12.80 0.86
C LEU A 228 -18.32 13.49 2.22
N LEU A 229 -18.09 14.81 2.28
CA LEU A 229 -18.30 15.67 3.46
C LEU A 229 -19.18 16.89 3.10
N PRO A 230 -20.45 16.69 2.73
CA PRO A 230 -21.33 17.81 2.38
C PRO A 230 -21.51 18.73 3.60
N GLY A 231 -21.23 20.02 3.43
CA GLY A 231 -21.43 21.05 4.47
C GLY A 231 -20.28 21.22 5.47
N ARG A 232 -19.09 20.67 5.20
CA ARG A 232 -17.85 20.96 5.93
C ARG A 232 -16.77 21.52 5.02
#